data_AF-A0A433NQR6-F1
#
_entry.id   AF-A0A433NQR6-F1
#
_cell.length_a   1.000
_cell.length_b   1.000
_cell.length_c   1.000
_cell.angle_alpha   90.00
_cell.angle_beta   90.00
_cell.angle_gamma   90.00
#
_symmetry.space_group_name_H-M   'P 1'
#
loop_
_entity.id
_entity.type
_entity.pdbx_description
1 polymer ?
#
loop_
_entity_poly.entity_id
_entity_poly.type
_entity_poly.pdbx_seq_one_letter_code
_entity_poly.pdbx_strand_id
1 'polypeptide(L)'
;MVATLDDTKRSAIAMEIADLKALQELLIATEEKLQPAVSGDTEISDRLNDFIRDDRENLAVIQEVLAKFDGGSVQPRDNIRQYIDQVNRLMDGTELTLYQKVSAYERIKHQAVMTGLIVHKASQVVGEDVKEAIGSLNQVNFKNRAHQEQLKGVMEVLGTRELTGKDPDQSVWARTQDAVAAVRGMFEGLTQ
;
A
#
# COMPACT_ATOMS: atom_id res chain seq x y z
N MET A 1 -27.56 -13.32 21.95
CA MET A 1 -27.32 -14.45 21.03
C MET A 1 -25.89 -14.92 21.24
N VAL A 2 -25.66 -16.23 21.29
CA VAL A 2 -24.30 -16.79 21.35
C VAL A 2 -23.69 -16.66 19.95
N ALA A 3 -22.53 -16.01 19.83
CA ALA A 3 -21.86 -15.84 18.53
C ALA A 3 -21.45 -17.21 17.98
N THR A 4 -21.69 -17.44 16.68
CA THR A 4 -21.22 -18.64 16.00
C THR A 4 -19.75 -18.47 15.57
N LEU A 5 -19.10 -19.59 15.21
CA LEU A 5 -17.74 -19.55 14.66
C LEU A 5 -17.67 -18.71 13.37
N ASP A 6 -18.72 -18.74 12.55
CA ASP A 6 -18.76 -18.00 11.28
C ASP A 6 -19.03 -16.51 11.51
N ASP A 7 -19.82 -16.13 12.52
CA ASP A 7 -19.96 -14.73 12.96
C ASP A 7 -18.61 -14.15 13.42
N THR A 8 -17.81 -14.97 14.11
CA THR A 8 -16.48 -14.57 14.60
C THR A 8 -15.51 -14.33 13.44
N LYS A 9 -15.49 -15.22 12.43
CA LYS A 9 -14.67 -15.07 11.23
C LYS A 9 -15.10 -13.86 10.39
N ARG A 10 -16.40 -13.65 10.22
CA ARG A 10 -16.97 -12.51 9.49
C ARG A 10 -16.59 -11.19 10.16
N SER A 11 -16.69 -11.12 11.49
CA SER A 11 -16.28 -9.95 12.26
C SER A 11 -14.77 -9.67 12.14
N ALA A 12 -13.93 -10.72 12.16
CA ALA A 12 -12.49 -10.57 11.94
C ALA A 12 -12.16 -10.02 10.54
N ILE A 13 -12.84 -10.49 9.49
CA ILE A 13 -12.69 -9.96 8.13
C ILE A 13 -13.15 -8.49 8.07
N ALA A 14 -14.28 -8.15 8.69
CA ALA A 14 -14.76 -6.77 8.73
C ALA A 14 -13.74 -5.84 9.41
N MET A 15 -13.06 -6.31 10.45
CA MET A 15 -12.01 -5.57 11.15
C MET A 15 -10.78 -5.33 10.25
N GLU A 16 -10.33 -6.33 9.50
CA GLU A 16 -9.26 -6.18 8.52
C GLU A 16 -9.64 -5.20 7.39
N ILE A 17 -10.90 -5.17 6.96
CA ILE A 17 -11.39 -4.19 5.97
C ILE A 17 -11.41 -2.78 6.57
N ALA A 18 -11.78 -2.63 7.84
CA ALA A 18 -11.72 -1.34 8.54
C ALA A 18 -10.29 -0.82 8.66
N ASP A 19 -9.32 -1.70 8.89
CA ASP A 19 -7.90 -1.34 8.87
C ASP A 19 -7.42 -0.97 7.47
N LEU A 20 -7.82 -1.73 6.44
CA LEU A 20 -7.53 -1.39 5.05
C LEU A 20 -8.05 0.00 4.69
N LYS A 21 -9.27 0.34 5.13
CA LYS A 21 -9.83 1.69 4.96
C LYS A 21 -8.94 2.75 5.61
N ALA A 22 -8.52 2.54 6.85
CA ALA A 22 -7.68 3.50 7.56
C ALA A 22 -6.28 3.64 6.93
N LEU A 23 -5.71 2.55 6.42
CA LEU A 23 -4.48 2.58 5.64
C LEU A 23 -4.67 3.32 4.31
N GLN A 24 -5.79 3.14 3.62
CA GLN A 24 -6.11 3.84 2.38
C GLN A 24 -6.25 5.35 2.61
N GLU A 25 -6.87 5.77 3.71
CA GLU A 25 -6.95 7.17 4.12
C GLU A 25 -5.56 7.74 4.42
N LEU A 26 -4.71 6.98 5.11
CA LEU A 26 -3.33 7.36 5.36
C LEU A 26 -2.51 7.47 4.07
N LEU A 27 -2.70 6.58 3.09
CA LEU A 27 -2.04 6.66 1.78
C LEU A 27 -2.33 7.98 1.10
N ILE A 28 -3.61 8.32 0.94
CA ILE A 28 -4.05 9.57 0.29
C ILE A 28 -3.44 10.79 1.02
N ALA A 29 -3.53 10.83 2.34
CA ALA A 29 -2.97 11.94 3.13
C ALA A 29 -1.44 12.05 2.98
N THR A 30 -0.75 10.91 2.87
CA THR A 30 0.71 10.85 2.69
C THR A 30 1.10 11.31 1.29
N GLU A 31 0.38 10.89 0.26
CA GLU A 31 0.58 11.31 -1.13
C GLU A 31 0.37 12.80 -1.31
N GLU A 32 -0.71 13.35 -0.73
CA GLU A 32 -0.99 14.80 -0.75
C GLU A 32 0.11 15.62 -0.07
N LYS A 33 0.72 15.09 1.00
CA LYS A 33 1.88 15.73 1.67
C LYS A 33 3.16 15.65 0.83
N LEU A 34 3.35 14.56 0.08
CA LEU A 34 4.53 14.34 -0.75
C LEU A 34 4.48 15.11 -2.08
N GLN A 35 3.28 15.32 -2.64
CA GLN A 35 3.08 15.94 -3.94
C GLN A 35 3.84 17.26 -4.14
N PRO A 36 3.81 18.23 -3.20
CA PRO A 36 4.55 19.48 -3.36
C PRO A 36 6.07 19.27 -3.33
N ALA A 37 6.56 18.26 -2.60
CA ALA A 37 7.99 17.99 -2.47
C ALA A 37 8.59 17.34 -3.72
N VAL A 38 7.77 16.70 -4.55
CA VAL A 38 8.18 16.05 -5.80
C VAL A 38 7.80 16.84 -7.05
N SER A 39 7.17 18.02 -6.92
CA SER A 39 6.61 18.76 -8.07
C SER A 39 7.66 19.23 -9.09
N GLY A 40 8.94 19.27 -8.71
CA GLY A 40 10.04 19.59 -9.63
C GLY A 40 10.42 18.42 -10.55
N ASP A 41 10.00 17.20 -10.23
CA ASP A 41 10.16 16.02 -11.07
C ASP A 41 8.78 15.68 -11.67
N THR A 42 8.59 16.02 -12.95
CA THR A 42 7.29 15.85 -13.62
C THR A 42 6.86 14.40 -13.70
N GLU A 43 7.79 13.45 -13.89
CA GLU A 43 7.45 12.03 -14.01
C GLU A 43 6.97 11.47 -12.66
N ILE A 44 7.68 11.77 -11.58
CA ILE A 44 7.29 11.33 -10.23
C ILE A 44 6.00 12.04 -9.81
N SER A 45 5.89 13.35 -10.07
CA SER A 45 4.71 14.15 -9.77
C SER A 45 3.46 13.62 -10.47
N ASP A 46 3.54 13.26 -11.75
CA ASP A 46 2.41 12.74 -12.52
C ASP A 46 1.97 11.36 -12.01
N ARG A 47 2.93 10.47 -11.70
CA ARG A 47 2.63 9.16 -11.09
C ARG A 47 1.91 9.31 -9.76
N LEU A 48 2.38 10.23 -8.91
CA LEU A 48 1.77 10.44 -7.59
C LEU A 48 0.36 11.03 -7.72
N ASN A 49 0.10 11.91 -8.69
CA ASN A 49 -1.25 12.38 -9.00
C ASN A 49 -2.18 11.24 -9.47
N ASP A 50 -1.66 10.32 -10.28
CA ASP A 50 -2.40 9.13 -10.70
C ASP A 50 -2.73 8.22 -9.51
N PHE A 51 -1.78 8.03 -8.57
CA PHE A 51 -2.01 7.29 -7.33
C PHE A 51 -3.11 7.93 -6.49
N ILE A 52 -3.05 9.25 -6.24
CA ILE A 52 -4.06 9.97 -5.47
C ILE A 52 -5.46 9.80 -6.07
N ARG A 53 -5.57 9.88 -7.39
CA ARG A 53 -6.85 9.69 -8.09
C ARG A 53 -7.38 8.27 -7.87
N ASP A 54 -6.56 7.27 -8.16
CA ASP A 54 -6.92 5.86 -8.02
C ASP A 54 -7.22 5.49 -6.56
N ASP A 55 -6.49 6.04 -5.61
CA ASP A 55 -6.62 5.75 -4.19
C ASP A 55 -7.89 6.35 -3.58
N ARG A 56 -8.33 7.52 -4.06
CA ARG A 56 -9.64 8.07 -3.72
C ARG A 56 -10.78 7.21 -4.26
N GLU A 57 -10.66 6.69 -5.48
CA GLU A 57 -11.62 5.72 -6.02
C GLU A 57 -11.62 4.42 -5.20
N ASN A 58 -10.43 3.92 -4.84
CA ASN A 58 -10.28 2.72 -4.02
C ASN A 58 -10.91 2.90 -2.64
N LEU A 59 -10.75 4.07 -2.02
CA LEU A 59 -11.35 4.37 -0.71
C LEU A 59 -12.88 4.27 -0.75
N ALA A 60 -13.52 4.79 -1.81
CA ALA A 60 -14.97 4.67 -1.97
C ALA A 60 -15.41 3.20 -2.06
N VAL A 61 -14.70 2.38 -2.85
CA VAL A 61 -14.97 0.94 -2.96
C VAL A 61 -14.77 0.22 -1.62
N ILE A 62 -13.71 0.53 -0.88
CA ILE A 62 -13.47 -0.07 0.45
C ILE A 62 -14.59 0.30 1.42
N GLN A 63 -15.07 1.55 1.40
CA GLN A 63 -16.18 2.00 2.24
C GLN A 63 -17.48 1.27 1.90
N GLU A 64 -17.80 1.10 0.61
CA GLU A 64 -18.96 0.33 0.17
C GLU A 64 -18.89 -1.13 0.61
N VAL A 65 -17.71 -1.74 0.52
CA VAL A 65 -17.50 -3.12 0.98
C VAL A 65 -17.67 -3.19 2.49
N LEU A 66 -17.05 -2.29 3.25
CA LEU A 66 -17.18 -2.26 4.71
C LEU A 66 -18.63 -2.05 5.15
N ALA A 67 -19.43 -1.25 4.42
CA ALA A 67 -20.85 -1.05 4.72
C ALA A 67 -21.69 -2.35 4.66
N LYS A 68 -21.26 -3.35 3.88
CA LYS A 68 -21.88 -4.69 3.82
C LYS A 68 -21.58 -5.55 5.06
N PHE A 69 -20.68 -5.10 5.94
CA PHE A 69 -20.32 -5.73 7.20
C PHE A 69 -20.74 -4.83 8.36
N ASP A 70 -21.75 -5.24 9.13
CA ASP A 70 -22.26 -4.54 10.31
C ASP A 70 -22.56 -3.04 10.09
N GLY A 71 -23.05 -2.70 8.90
CA GLY A 71 -23.45 -1.34 8.52
C GLY A 71 -22.31 -0.32 8.47
N GLY A 72 -21.06 -0.78 8.36
CA GLY A 72 -19.88 0.09 8.31
C GLY A 72 -19.46 0.68 9.65
N SER A 73 -20.04 0.19 10.76
CA SER A 73 -19.73 0.69 12.12
C SER A 73 -18.39 0.18 12.67
N VAL A 74 -17.82 -0.87 12.04
CA VAL A 74 -16.55 -1.47 12.43
C VAL A 74 -15.42 -0.46 12.31
N GLN A 75 -14.64 -0.36 13.37
CA GLN A 75 -13.52 0.58 13.49
C GLN A 75 -12.19 -0.12 13.28
N PRO A 76 -11.14 0.59 12.80
CA PRO A 76 -9.80 0.03 12.73
C PRO A 76 -9.27 -0.28 14.13
N ARG A 77 -8.36 -1.26 14.21
CA ARG A 77 -7.68 -1.66 15.43
C ARG A 77 -6.80 -0.54 15.97
N ASP A 78 -6.61 -0.53 17.29
CA ASP A 78 -5.84 0.50 17.97
C ASP A 78 -4.36 0.53 17.54
N ASN A 79 -3.77 -0.61 17.19
CA ASN A 79 -2.41 -0.67 16.66
C ASN A 79 -2.30 0.03 15.28
N ILE A 80 -3.33 -0.04 14.43
CA ILE A 80 -3.38 0.67 13.15
C ILE A 80 -3.53 2.18 13.38
N ARG A 81 -4.35 2.59 14.34
CA ARG A 81 -4.44 4.01 14.73
C ARG A 81 -3.10 4.55 15.25
N GLN A 82 -2.43 3.81 16.13
CA GLN A 82 -1.10 4.18 16.65
C GLN A 82 -0.06 4.25 15.53
N TYR A 83 -0.12 3.33 14.57
CA TYR A 83 0.74 3.34 13.39
C TYR A 83 0.49 4.60 12.52
N ILE A 84 -0.78 4.94 12.26
CA ILE A 84 -1.18 6.16 11.55
C ILE A 84 -0.62 7.41 12.25
N ASP A 85 -0.77 7.51 13.58
CA ASP A 85 -0.24 8.63 14.35
C ASP A 85 1.28 8.73 14.24
N GLN A 86 1.98 7.59 14.28
CA GLN A 86 3.43 7.55 14.12
C GLN A 86 3.87 8.00 12.73
N VAL A 87 3.23 7.50 11.68
CA VAL A 87 3.54 7.88 10.31
C VAL A 87 3.27 9.37 10.10
N ASN A 88 2.14 9.90 10.56
CA ASN A 88 1.82 11.32 10.43
C ASN A 88 2.89 12.21 11.07
N ARG A 89 3.34 11.87 12.29
CA ARG A 89 4.44 12.60 12.94
C ARG A 89 5.72 12.60 12.09
N LEU A 90 6.09 11.44 11.54
CA LEU A 90 7.29 11.30 10.70
C LEU A 90 7.16 12.06 9.37
N MET A 91 5.96 12.10 8.79
CA MET A 91 5.70 12.80 7.53
C MET A 91 5.70 14.32 7.72
N ASP A 92 5.19 14.81 8.85
CA ASP A 92 5.11 16.25 9.17
C ASP A 92 6.42 16.81 9.72
N GLY A 93 7.26 15.95 10.31
CA GLY A 93 8.56 16.32 10.86
C GLY A 93 9.66 16.51 9.82
N THR A 94 10.86 16.83 10.32
CA THR A 94 12.07 17.09 9.51
C THR A 94 13.14 16.00 9.70
N GLU A 95 12.83 14.95 10.45
CA GLU A 95 13.75 13.86 10.77
C GLU A 95 14.03 12.96 9.57
N LEU A 96 13.10 12.92 8.60
CA LEU A 96 13.22 12.13 7.39
C LEU A 96 13.56 12.99 6.18
N THR A 97 14.50 12.50 5.37
CA THR A 97 14.74 13.02 4.02
C THR A 97 13.55 12.73 3.10
N LEU A 98 13.51 13.35 1.92
CA LEU A 98 12.44 13.10 0.95
C LEU A 98 12.39 11.62 0.54
N TYR A 99 13.53 11.01 0.25
CA TYR A 99 13.61 9.58 -0.05
C TYR A 99 13.05 8.75 1.11
N GLN A 100 13.45 9.03 2.35
CA GLN A 100 12.97 8.28 3.52
C GLN A 100 11.47 8.44 3.77
N LYS A 101 10.88 9.61 3.47
CA LYS A 101 9.42 9.82 3.51
C LYS A 101 8.71 8.99 2.44
N VAL A 102 9.27 8.92 1.22
CA VAL A 102 8.73 8.05 0.16
C VAL A 102 8.88 6.57 0.51
N SER A 103 9.97 6.16 1.18
CA SER A 103 10.11 4.80 1.71
C SER A 103 9.13 4.51 2.86
N ALA A 104 8.74 5.50 3.65
CA ALA A 104 7.64 5.35 4.61
C ALA A 104 6.30 5.14 3.89
N TYR A 105 6.04 5.92 2.85
CA TYR A 105 4.86 5.78 1.99
C TYR A 105 4.77 4.39 1.33
N GLU A 106 5.88 3.86 0.78
CA GLU A 106 5.89 2.50 0.20
C GLU A 106 5.53 1.43 1.23
N ARG A 107 6.00 1.55 2.47
CA ARG A 107 5.65 0.60 3.54
C ARG A 107 4.15 0.59 3.84
N ILE A 108 3.50 1.76 3.82
CA ILE A 108 2.03 1.86 3.99
C ILE A 108 1.34 1.14 2.81
N LYS A 109 1.80 1.38 1.58
CA LYS A 109 1.22 0.78 0.37
C LYS A 109 1.40 -0.74 0.39
N HIS A 110 2.57 -1.23 0.79
CA HIS A 110 2.83 -2.65 0.99
C HIS A 110 1.84 -3.26 2.00
N GLN A 111 1.65 -2.60 3.16
CA GLN A 111 0.72 -3.08 4.17
C GLN A 111 -0.71 -3.12 3.64
N ALA A 112 -1.19 -2.08 2.94
CA ALA A 112 -2.51 -2.05 2.32
C ALA A 112 -2.71 -3.18 1.29
N VAL A 113 -1.71 -3.43 0.43
CA VAL A 113 -1.71 -4.57 -0.51
C VAL A 113 -1.84 -5.90 0.25
N MET A 114 -1.01 -6.11 1.28
CA MET A 114 -1.01 -7.37 2.01
C MET A 114 -2.31 -7.59 2.77
N THR A 115 -2.87 -6.56 3.41
CA THR A 115 -4.18 -6.62 4.07
C THR A 115 -5.28 -7.00 3.08
N GLY A 116 -5.33 -6.35 1.91
CA GLY A 116 -6.33 -6.67 0.88
C GLY A 116 -6.20 -8.08 0.31
N LEU A 117 -4.98 -8.60 0.16
CA LEU A 117 -4.74 -10.00 -0.24
C LEU A 117 -5.18 -11.00 0.84
N ILE A 118 -4.92 -10.70 2.11
CA ILE A 118 -5.34 -11.54 3.23
C ILE A 118 -6.87 -11.58 3.32
N VAL A 119 -7.56 -10.43 3.19
CA VAL A 119 -9.03 -10.37 3.14
C VAL A 119 -9.58 -11.22 2.00
N HIS A 120 -9.00 -11.10 0.81
CA HIS A 120 -9.38 -11.93 -0.35
C HIS A 120 -9.20 -13.42 -0.09
N LYS A 121 -8.08 -13.83 0.54
CA LYS A 121 -7.84 -15.24 0.87
C LYS A 121 -8.73 -15.76 1.98
N ALA A 122 -9.01 -14.94 2.99
CA ALA A 122 -9.93 -15.29 4.07
C ALA A 122 -11.35 -15.51 3.52
N SER A 123 -11.83 -14.68 2.60
CA SER A 123 -13.17 -14.84 2.04
C SER A 123 -13.34 -16.15 1.25
N GLN A 124 -12.27 -16.68 0.66
CA GLN A 124 -12.30 -17.96 -0.08
C GLN A 124 -12.62 -19.17 0.81
N VAL A 125 -12.43 -19.05 2.13
CA VAL A 125 -12.58 -20.16 3.07
C VAL A 125 -13.68 -19.94 4.12
N VAL A 126 -14.27 -18.74 4.21
CA VAL A 126 -15.34 -18.44 5.18
C VAL A 126 -16.74 -18.74 4.62
N GLY A 127 -17.01 -18.38 3.37
CA GLY A 127 -18.32 -18.59 2.75
C GLY A 127 -18.50 -17.79 1.46
N GLU A 128 -19.42 -18.23 0.58
CA GLU A 128 -19.68 -17.55 -0.70
C GLU A 128 -20.31 -16.16 -0.51
N ASP A 129 -21.09 -15.92 0.55
CA ASP A 129 -21.68 -14.61 0.85
C ASP A 129 -20.60 -13.56 1.16
N VAL A 130 -19.58 -13.93 1.93
CA VAL A 130 -18.46 -13.05 2.26
C VAL A 130 -17.62 -12.77 1.02
N LYS A 131 -17.36 -13.81 0.21
CA LYS A 131 -16.63 -13.69 -1.06
C LYS A 131 -17.34 -12.78 -2.06
N GLU A 132 -18.66 -12.86 -2.16
CA GLU A 132 -19.46 -11.94 -2.98
C GLU A 132 -19.41 -10.51 -2.43
N ALA A 133 -19.57 -10.34 -1.11
CA ALA A 133 -19.56 -9.03 -0.47
C ALA A 133 -18.27 -8.24 -0.74
N ILE A 134 -17.12 -8.92 -0.73
CA ILE A 134 -15.81 -8.30 -0.95
C ILE A 134 -15.37 -8.27 -2.43
N GLY A 135 -16.17 -8.76 -3.38
CA GLY A 135 -15.74 -9.01 -4.76
C GLY A 135 -15.11 -7.79 -5.45
N SER A 136 -15.59 -6.58 -5.15
CA SER A 136 -15.05 -5.33 -5.69
C SER A 136 -13.66 -4.95 -5.14
N LEU A 137 -13.23 -5.50 -3.99
CA LEU A 137 -11.86 -5.32 -3.48
C LEU A 137 -10.79 -5.92 -4.41
N ASN A 138 -11.16 -6.82 -5.32
CA ASN A 138 -10.19 -7.36 -6.28
C ASN A 138 -9.60 -6.27 -7.18
N GLN A 139 -10.41 -5.29 -7.58
CA GLN A 139 -9.93 -4.16 -8.38
C GLN A 139 -9.00 -3.27 -7.56
N VAL A 140 -9.36 -3.00 -6.29
CA VAL A 140 -8.52 -2.26 -5.34
C VAL A 140 -7.17 -2.94 -5.17
N ASN A 141 -7.16 -4.26 -4.97
CA ASN A 141 -5.95 -5.06 -4.86
C ASN A 141 -5.07 -4.99 -6.12
N PHE A 142 -5.68 -5.02 -7.30
CA PHE A 142 -4.94 -4.90 -8.57
C PHE A 142 -4.28 -3.53 -8.71
N LYS A 143 -5.02 -2.44 -8.48
CA LYS A 143 -4.49 -1.07 -8.54
C LYS A 143 -3.38 -0.85 -7.52
N ASN A 144 -3.60 -1.25 -6.26
CA ASN A 144 -2.59 -1.10 -5.21
C ASN A 144 -1.29 -1.87 -5.51
N ARG A 145 -1.37 -3.07 -6.12
CA ARG A 145 -0.18 -3.80 -6.58
C ARG A 145 0.56 -3.10 -7.72
N ALA A 146 -0.18 -2.52 -8.67
CA ALA A 146 0.42 -1.76 -9.75
C ALA A 146 1.14 -0.51 -9.21
N HIS A 147 0.53 0.24 -8.29
CA HIS A 147 1.15 1.37 -7.63
C HIS A 147 2.40 0.96 -6.83
N GLN A 148 2.33 -0.13 -6.08
CA GLN A 148 3.45 -0.65 -5.32
C GLN A 148 4.67 -0.95 -6.23
N GLU A 149 4.43 -1.53 -7.40
CA GLU A 149 5.51 -1.80 -8.36
C GLU A 149 6.10 -0.49 -8.90
N GLN A 150 5.27 0.47 -9.26
CA GLN A 150 5.72 1.78 -9.75
C GLN A 150 6.48 2.58 -8.67
N LEU A 151 6.12 2.42 -7.40
CA LEU A 151 6.80 3.06 -6.26
C LEU A 151 8.25 2.64 -6.12
N LYS A 152 8.60 1.40 -6.49
CA LYS A 152 10.00 0.95 -6.50
C LYS A 152 10.86 1.82 -7.41
N GLY A 153 10.36 2.14 -8.61
CA GLY A 153 11.06 3.02 -9.55
C GLY A 153 11.18 4.46 -9.03
N VAL A 154 10.17 4.98 -8.34
CA VAL A 154 10.25 6.30 -7.69
C VAL A 154 11.33 6.31 -6.61
N MET A 155 11.37 5.28 -5.77
CA MET A 155 12.39 5.14 -4.72
C MET A 155 13.80 5.00 -5.29
N GLU A 156 13.97 4.27 -6.39
CA GLU A 156 15.26 4.13 -7.07
C GLU A 156 15.80 5.48 -7.54
N VAL A 157 14.94 6.31 -8.15
CA VAL A 157 15.31 7.66 -8.60
C VAL A 157 15.67 8.56 -7.42
N LEU A 158 14.78 8.69 -6.44
CA LEU A 158 14.99 9.59 -5.30
C LEU A 158 16.17 9.15 -4.43
N GLY A 159 16.29 7.85 -4.17
CA GLY A 159 17.40 7.29 -3.38
C GLY A 159 18.74 7.46 -4.07
N THR A 160 18.83 7.18 -5.38
CA THR A 160 20.07 7.35 -6.14
C THR A 160 20.50 8.82 -6.18
N ARG A 161 19.56 9.73 -6.41
CA ARG A 161 19.83 11.17 -6.40
C ARG A 161 20.29 11.66 -5.03
N GLU A 162 19.64 11.21 -3.96
CA GLU A 162 20.01 11.58 -2.59
C GLU A 162 21.43 11.10 -2.24
N LEU A 163 21.78 9.88 -2.62
CA LEU A 163 23.07 9.28 -2.28
C LEU A 163 24.23 9.77 -3.16
N THR A 164 23.96 10.13 -4.41
CA THR A 164 25.02 10.34 -5.41
C THR A 164 24.99 11.70 -6.10
N GLY A 165 23.88 12.44 -5.98
CA GLY A 165 23.61 13.66 -6.73
C GLY A 165 23.32 13.43 -8.23
N LYS A 166 23.07 12.18 -8.65
CA LYS A 166 22.85 11.79 -10.05
C LYS A 166 21.59 10.96 -10.23
N ASP A 167 21.05 10.93 -11.44
CA ASP A 167 19.99 10.01 -11.84
C ASP A 167 20.49 8.56 -11.92
N PRO A 168 19.63 7.56 -11.62
CA PRO A 168 19.95 6.16 -11.89
C PRO A 168 20.05 5.89 -13.40
N ASP A 169 20.91 4.96 -13.80
CA ASP A 169 20.97 4.50 -15.19
C ASP A 169 19.77 3.59 -15.48
N GLN A 170 18.73 4.15 -16.09
CA GLN A 170 17.52 3.41 -16.45
C GLN A 170 17.57 2.79 -17.85
N SER A 171 18.74 2.73 -18.49
CA SER A 171 18.88 2.14 -19.81
C SER A 171 18.50 0.65 -19.82
N VAL A 172 18.06 0.14 -20.97
CA VAL A 172 17.70 -1.29 -21.13
C VAL A 172 18.86 -2.21 -20.73
N TRP A 173 20.09 -1.75 -20.94
CA TRP A 173 21.29 -2.51 -20.59
C TRP A 173 21.53 -2.56 -19.08
N ALA A 174 21.38 -1.44 -18.38
CA ALA A 174 21.45 -1.41 -16.92
C ALA A 174 20.39 -2.31 -16.28
N ARG A 175 19.13 -2.24 -16.73
CA ARG A 175 18.06 -3.13 -16.24
C ARG A 175 18.35 -4.62 -16.48
N THR A 176 19.02 -4.95 -17.59
CA THR A 176 19.43 -6.33 -17.88
C THR A 176 20.54 -6.78 -16.93
N GLN A 177 21.50 -5.91 -16.64
CA GLN A 177 22.55 -6.19 -15.68
C GLN A 177 22.00 -6.37 -14.26
N ASP A 178 21.04 -5.54 -13.85
CA ASP A 178 20.37 -5.67 -12.54
C ASP A 178 19.63 -7.00 -12.41
N ALA A 179 18.91 -7.42 -13.45
CA ALA A 179 18.23 -8.72 -13.46
C ALA A 179 19.23 -9.88 -13.35
N VAL A 180 20.35 -9.83 -14.08
CA VAL A 180 21.42 -10.84 -13.99
C VAL A 180 22.06 -10.85 -12.60
N ALA A 181 22.33 -9.68 -12.02
CA ALA A 181 22.90 -9.55 -10.69
C ALA A 181 21.97 -10.10 -9.61
N ALA A 182 20.67 -9.81 -9.68
CA ALA A 182 19.66 -10.35 -8.76
C ALA A 182 19.61 -11.88 -8.81
N VAL A 183 19.62 -12.47 -10.01
CA VAL A 183 19.66 -13.92 -10.20
C VAL A 183 20.95 -14.51 -9.63
N ARG A 184 22.09 -13.87 -9.89
CA ARG A 184 23.39 -14.31 -9.36
C ARG A 184 23.41 -14.30 -7.83
N GLY A 185 22.95 -13.22 -7.20
CA GLY A 185 22.86 -13.11 -5.75
C GLY A 185 21.98 -14.20 -5.11
N MET A 186 20.87 -14.55 -5.77
CA MET A 186 20.02 -15.67 -5.35
C MET A 186 20.78 -17.00 -5.35
N PHE A 187 21.57 -17.29 -6.38
CA PHE A 187 22.35 -18.53 -6.45
C PHE A 187 23.51 -18.55 -5.45
N GLU A 188 24.22 -17.44 -5.28
CA GLU A 188 25.30 -17.32 -4.29
C GLU A 188 24.78 -17.51 -2.86
N GLY A 189 23.56 -17.03 -2.56
CA GLY A 189 22.88 -17.24 -1.28
C GLY A 189 22.38 -18.66 -1.02
N LEU A 190 22.25 -19.51 -2.04
CA LEU A 190 21.86 -20.93 -1.89
C LEU A 190 23.06 -21.86 -1.67
N THR A 191 24.28 -21.37 -1.92
CA THR A 191 25.53 -22.13 -1.75
C THR A 191 26.28 -21.77 -0.47
N GLN A 192 25.68 -20.95 0.41
CA GLN A 192 26.10 -20.68 1.79
C GLN A 192 25.21 -21.46 2.76
#